data_AF-A0A973CAL9-F1
#
_entry.id   AF-A0A973CAL9-F1
#
_cell.length_a   1.000
_cell.length_b   1.000
_cell.length_c   1.000
_cell.angle_alpha   90.00
_cell.angle_beta   90.00
_cell.angle_gamma   90.00
#
_symmetry.space_group_name_H-M   'P 1'
#
loop_
_entity.id
_entity.type
_entity.pdbx_description
1 polymer ?
#
loop_
_entity_poly.entity_id
_entity_poly.type
_entity_poly.pdbx_seq_one_letter_code
_entity_poly.pdbx_strand_id
1 'polypeptide(L)'
;MKTINEEVAEYGSKGAGKAIGYFGKSLRLSRAYGIHTINVFQRGQEVSKTIIDNCEFACIIMQKTPKSAKYLDELTGIPVKEIIELRKFDYILQQGRDYTKGKIRW
;
A
#
# COMPACT_ATOMS: atom_id res chain seq x y z
N MET A 1 -10.46 4.20 -16.42
CA MET A 1 -10.45 5.44 -15.58
C MET A 1 -9.46 5.25 -14.44
N LYS A 2 -8.77 6.30 -13.98
CA LYS A 2 -7.83 6.22 -12.84
C LYS A 2 -8.29 7.16 -11.73
N THR A 3 -8.20 6.71 -10.48
CA THR A 3 -8.47 7.52 -9.28
C THR A 3 -7.27 7.48 -8.37
N ILE A 4 -6.76 8.65 -7.99
CA ILE A 4 -5.65 8.79 -7.05
C ILE A 4 -6.25 9.25 -5.72
N ASN A 5 -6.02 8.46 -4.69
CA ASN A 5 -6.58 8.62 -3.36
C ASN A 5 -5.41 8.91 -2.42
N GLU A 6 -5.18 10.19 -2.14
CA GLU A 6 -4.14 10.66 -1.22
C GLU A 6 -4.65 10.66 0.23
N GLU A 7 -3.80 10.29 1.18
CA GLU A 7 -4.09 10.28 2.62
C GLU A 7 -5.35 9.45 2.98
N VAL A 8 -5.40 8.21 2.49
CA VAL A 8 -6.56 7.31 2.72
C VAL A 8 -6.80 6.96 4.20
N ALA A 9 -5.85 7.25 5.09
CA ALA A 9 -6.02 7.10 6.54
C ALA A 9 -7.08 8.05 7.11
N GLU A 10 -7.27 9.24 6.53
CA GLU A 10 -8.24 10.24 7.00
C GLU A 10 -9.69 9.82 6.73
N TYR A 11 -9.98 9.35 5.51
CA TYR A 11 -11.36 9.16 5.04
C TYR A 11 -11.70 7.73 4.61
N GLY A 12 -10.71 6.95 4.17
CA GLY A 12 -10.92 5.63 3.56
C GLY A 12 -11.06 4.51 4.59
N SER A 13 -10.46 4.69 5.77
CA SER A 13 -10.44 3.70 6.84
C SER A 13 -10.09 4.35 8.17
N LYS A 14 -11.07 4.49 9.06
CA LYS A 14 -10.85 4.90 10.46
C LYS A 14 -10.26 3.72 11.26
N GLY A 15 -9.06 3.27 10.87
CA GLY A 15 -8.29 2.18 11.49
C GLY A 15 -8.17 0.89 10.65
N ALA A 16 -7.54 -0.13 11.25
CA ALA A 16 -7.15 -1.40 10.61
C ALA A 16 -8.32 -2.34 10.21
N GLY A 17 -9.56 -1.89 10.35
CA GLY A 17 -10.77 -2.65 10.00
C GLY A 17 -11.02 -2.69 8.49
N LYS A 18 -12.11 -3.34 8.07
CA LYS A 18 -12.53 -3.42 6.67
C LYS A 18 -12.99 -2.05 6.15
N ALA A 19 -12.56 -1.67 4.95
CA ALA A 19 -13.02 -0.44 4.30
C ALA A 19 -14.53 -0.51 3.98
N ILE A 20 -15.28 0.50 4.41
CA ILE A 20 -16.73 0.62 4.25
C ILE A 20 -17.11 1.76 3.28
N GLY A 21 -18.40 1.89 2.98
CA GLY A 21 -18.92 2.96 2.12
C GLY A 21 -18.48 2.85 0.65
N TYR A 22 -18.47 4.00 -0.03
CA TYR A 22 -18.09 4.09 -1.44
C TYR A 22 -16.64 3.69 -1.69
N PHE A 23 -15.72 4.12 -0.81
CA PHE A 23 -14.30 3.75 -0.92
C PHE A 23 -14.11 2.23 -0.83
N GLY A 24 -14.74 1.57 0.14
CA GLY A 24 -14.71 0.10 0.24
C GLY A 24 -15.32 -0.61 -0.98
N LYS A 25 -16.35 -0.04 -1.61
CA LYS A 25 -16.90 -0.56 -2.87
C LYS A 25 -15.90 -0.37 -4.02
N SER A 26 -15.23 0.77 -4.09
CA SER A 26 -14.17 1.01 -5.08
C SER A 26 -13.05 -0.01 -4.97
N LEU A 27 -12.57 -0.36 -3.77
CA LEU A 27 -11.51 -1.37 -3.62
C LEU A 27 -11.91 -2.77 -4.10
N ARG A 28 -13.19 -3.14 -4.03
CA ARG A 28 -13.67 -4.50 -4.36
C ARG A 28 -14.23 -4.64 -5.77
N LEU A 29 -14.86 -3.58 -6.29
CA LEU A 29 -15.62 -3.62 -7.54
C LEU A 29 -14.96 -2.86 -8.68
N SER A 30 -13.90 -2.06 -8.42
CA SER A 30 -13.25 -1.22 -9.42
C SER A 30 -12.87 -1.96 -10.70
N ARG A 31 -12.41 -3.22 -10.57
CA ARG A 31 -12.04 -4.09 -11.70
C ARG A 31 -13.21 -4.33 -12.66
N ALA A 32 -14.42 -4.53 -12.15
CA ALA A 32 -15.61 -4.75 -12.98
C ALA A 32 -16.02 -3.51 -13.78
N TYR A 33 -15.61 -2.32 -13.33
CA TYR A 33 -15.92 -1.04 -13.96
C TYR A 33 -14.73 -0.40 -14.69
N GLY A 34 -13.60 -1.10 -14.83
CA GLY A 34 -12.39 -0.55 -15.46
C GLY A 34 -11.80 0.66 -14.74
N ILE A 35 -11.98 0.74 -13.42
CA ILE A 35 -11.43 1.79 -12.56
C ILE A 35 -10.15 1.27 -11.92
N HIS A 36 -9.08 2.05 -11.99
CA HIS A 36 -7.80 1.74 -11.35
C HIS A 36 -7.61 2.69 -10.17
N THR A 37 -7.50 2.14 -8.97
CA THR A 37 -7.31 2.92 -7.74
C THR A 37 -5.84 2.93 -7.36
N ILE A 38 -5.29 4.11 -7.13
CA ILE A 38 -3.95 4.31 -6.56
C ILE A 38 -4.17 4.91 -5.18
N ASN A 39 -3.79 4.18 -4.14
CA ASN A 39 -4.03 4.57 -2.75
C ASN A 39 -2.69 4.87 -2.09
N VAL A 40 -2.52 6.10 -1.62
CA VAL A 40 -1.28 6.59 -1.01
C VAL A 40 -1.52 6.87 0.46
N PHE A 41 -0.62 6.38 1.31
CA PHE A 41 -0.69 6.57 2.76
C PHE A 41 0.70 6.51 3.39
N GLN A 42 0.84 7.14 4.55
CA GLN A 42 2.12 7.23 5.27
C GLN A 42 2.28 6.15 6.35
N ARG A 43 1.17 5.70 6.94
CA ARG A 43 1.17 4.72 8.04
C ARG A 43 0.24 3.56 7.72
N GLY A 44 0.84 2.41 7.39
CA GLY A 44 0.08 1.19 7.09
C GLY A 44 -0.91 0.77 8.18
N GLN A 45 -0.58 1.01 9.46
CA GLN A 45 -1.42 0.65 10.60
C GLN A 45 -2.73 1.46 10.70
N GLU A 46 -2.77 2.63 10.08
CA GLU A 46 -3.91 3.53 10.10
C GLU A 46 -4.85 3.25 8.92
N VAL A 47 -4.46 2.35 8.00
CA VAL A 47 -5.25 2.03 6.81
C VAL A 47 -5.90 0.65 6.87
N SER A 48 -6.99 0.49 6.12
CA SER A 48 -7.68 -0.80 6.01
C SER A 48 -6.80 -1.84 5.34
N LYS A 49 -6.70 -3.01 5.96
CA LYS A 49 -6.08 -4.22 5.36
C LYS A 49 -6.68 -4.56 4.00
N THR A 50 -7.94 -4.22 3.77
CA THR A 50 -8.63 -4.40 2.47
C THR A 50 -7.91 -3.73 1.31
N ILE A 51 -7.18 -2.62 1.54
CA ILE A 51 -6.37 -1.98 0.50
C ILE A 51 -5.22 -2.90 0.10
N ILE A 52 -4.50 -3.44 1.09
CA ILE A 52 -3.29 -4.22 0.88
C ILE A 52 -3.65 -5.62 0.35
N ASP A 53 -4.65 -6.28 0.93
CA ASP A 53 -5.07 -7.63 0.57
C ASP A 53 -5.61 -7.73 -0.87
N ASN A 54 -6.25 -6.67 -1.39
CA ASN A 54 -6.81 -6.66 -2.75
C ASN A 54 -5.86 -6.04 -3.79
N CYS A 55 -4.71 -5.52 -3.38
CA CYS A 55 -3.80 -4.85 -4.29
C CYS A 55 -2.97 -5.88 -5.06
N GLU A 56 -2.98 -5.80 -6.39
CA GLU A 56 -2.05 -6.58 -7.22
C GLU A 56 -0.63 -6.00 -7.17
N PHE A 57 -0.53 -4.68 -7.00
CA PHE A 57 0.72 -3.94 -6.99
C PHE A 57 0.89 -3.18 -5.68
N ALA A 58 2.04 -3.32 -5.03
CA ALA A 58 2.40 -2.48 -3.89
C ALA A 58 3.74 -1.81 -4.14
N CYS A 59 3.86 -0.53 -3.79
CA CYS A 59 5.12 0.19 -3.86
C CYS A 59 5.49 0.63 -2.44
N ILE A 60 6.54 0.04 -1.89
CA ILE A 60 7.06 0.37 -0.57
C ILE A 60 8.27 1.27 -0.74
N ILE A 61 8.20 2.45 -0.14
CA ILE A 61 9.32 3.37 -0.01
C ILE A 61 9.87 3.37 1.42
N MET A 62 11.00 4.06 1.61
CA MET A 62 11.69 4.20 2.90
C MET A 62 10.73 4.43 4.08
N GLN A 63 10.83 3.57 5.09
CA GLN A 63 10.06 3.67 6.33
C GLN A 63 10.85 4.37 7.42
N LYS A 64 10.21 5.28 8.16
CA LYS A 64 10.87 6.02 9.26
C LYS A 64 11.14 5.14 10.49
N THR A 65 10.28 4.16 10.77
CA THR A 65 10.36 3.37 12.01
C THR A 65 10.44 1.86 11.73
N PRO A 66 11.18 1.08 12.55
CA PRO A 66 11.20 -0.38 12.44
C PRO A 66 9.83 -1.02 12.63
N LYS A 67 8.94 -0.39 13.42
CA LYS A 67 7.57 -0.88 13.65
C LYS A 67 6.74 -0.83 12.36
N SER A 68 6.87 0.24 11.57
CA SER A 68 6.23 0.34 10.26
C SER A 68 6.73 -0.73 9.30
N ALA A 69 8.05 -0.97 9.29
CA ALA A 69 8.65 -2.02 8.45
C ALA A 69 8.17 -3.42 8.83
N LYS A 70 8.11 -3.75 10.14
CA LYS A 70 7.54 -5.01 10.64
C LYS A 70 6.09 -5.21 10.22
N TYR A 71 5.29 -4.16 10.32
CA TYR A 71 3.88 -4.23 9.91
C TYR A 71 3.73 -4.50 8.40
N LEU A 72 4.57 -3.89 7.57
CA LEU A 72 4.56 -4.12 6.14
C LEU A 72 5.03 -5.54 5.78
N ASP A 73 6.03 -6.08 6.49
CA ASP A 73 6.45 -7.48 6.34
C ASP A 73 5.30 -8.45 6.61
N GLU A 74 4.57 -8.27 7.71
CA GLU A 74 3.42 -9.11 8.07
C GLU A 74 2.30 -9.10 7.01
N LEU A 75 2.14 -7.99 6.27
CA LEU A 75 1.07 -7.83 5.28
C LEU A 75 1.49 -8.14 3.84
N THR A 76 2.74 -7.89 3.48
CA THR A 76 3.23 -8.02 2.10
C THR A 76 4.09 -9.26 1.90
N GLY A 77 4.62 -9.84 2.99
CA GLY A 77 5.60 -10.92 2.95
C GLY A 77 7.01 -10.47 2.53
N ILE A 78 7.23 -9.16 2.39
CA ILE A 78 8.55 -8.60 2.05
C ILE A 78 9.38 -8.50 3.34
N PRO A 79 10.56 -9.15 3.42
CA PRO A 79 11.32 -9.21 4.66
C PRO A 79 11.63 -7.83 5.23
N VAL A 80 11.42 -7.66 6.55
CA VAL A 80 11.71 -6.40 7.27
C VAL A 80 13.10 -5.83 6.96
N LYS A 81 14.10 -6.72 6.84
CA LYS A 81 15.48 -6.32 6.55
C LYS A 81 15.56 -5.52 5.24
N GLU A 82 14.84 -5.96 4.21
CA GLU A 82 14.84 -5.29 2.92
C GLU A 82 14.14 -3.94 2.96
N ILE A 83 13.06 -3.83 3.74
CA ILE A 83 12.31 -2.57 3.91
C ILE A 83 13.14 -1.54 4.70
N ILE A 84 13.87 -1.98 5.73
CA ILE A 84 14.73 -1.10 6.54
C ILE A 84 15.96 -0.61 5.77
N GLU A 85 16.46 -1.41 4.83
CA GLU A 85 17.62 -1.06 4.00
C GLU A 85 17.30 0.01 2.94
N LEU A 86 16.03 0.27 2.65
CA LEU A 86 15.62 1.29 1.69
C LEU A 86 16.11 2.67 2.10
N ARG A 87 16.87 3.31 1.20
CA ARG A 87 17.31 4.70 1.37
C ARG A 87 16.37 5.64 0.63
N LYS A 88 16.64 6.94 0.74
CA LYS A 88 15.89 7.97 0.02
C LYS A 88 15.87 7.65 -1.48
N PHE A 89 14.67 7.65 -2.06
CA PHE A 89 14.35 7.30 -3.45
C PHE A 89 14.45 5.82 -3.83
N ASP A 90 14.87 4.94 -2.93
CA ASP A 90 14.76 3.51 -3.18
C ASP A 90 13.31 3.07 -2.96
N TYR A 91 12.89 2.07 -3.74
CA TYR A 91 11.57 1.46 -3.60
C TYR A 91 11.64 -0.05 -3.81
N ILE A 92 10.66 -0.74 -3.22
CA ILE A 92 10.33 -2.14 -3.53
C ILE A 92 8.99 -2.11 -4.25
N LEU A 93 8.96 -2.61 -5.47
CA LEU A 93 7.75 -2.81 -6.25
C LEU A 93 7.36 -4.27 -6.18
N GLN A 94 6.28 -4.54 -5.47
CA GLN A 94 5.64 -5.84 -5.41
C GLN A 94 4.61 -5.98 -6.54
N GLN A 95 4.63 -7.14 -7.19
CA GLN A 95 3.62 -7.58 -8.13
C GLN A 95 3.19 -9.00 -7.74
N GLY A 96 2.00 -9.11 -7.15
CA GLY A 96 1.54 -10.37 -6.57
C GLY A 96 2.49 -10.85 -5.46
N ARG A 97 3.17 -11.99 -5.69
CA ARG A 97 4.12 -12.58 -4.73
C ARG A 97 5.58 -12.20 -5.00
N ASP A 98 5.88 -11.73 -6.19
CA ASP A 98 7.22 -11.32 -6.58
C ASP A 98 7.43 -9.85 -6.28
N TYR A 99 8.68 -9.46 -6.05
CA TYR A 99 9.03 -8.05 -5.88
C TYR A 99 10.39 -7.74 -6.50
N THR A 100 10.53 -6.49 -6.93
CA THR A 100 11.77 -5.95 -7.49
C THR A 100 12.18 -4.68 -6.74
N LYS A 101 13.48 -4.42 -6.69
CA LYS A 101 14.03 -3.19 -6.11
C LYS A 101 14.34 -2.21 -7.23
N GLY A 102 14.08 -0.94 -6.98
CA GLY A 102 14.43 0.12 -7.91
C GLY A 102 14.77 1.42 -7.19
N LYS A 103 15.14 2.42 -8.00
CA LYS A 103 15.44 3.76 -7.53
C LYS A 103 14.72 4.78 -8.40
N ILE A 104 13.99 5.70 -7.77
CA ILE A 104 13.33 6.80 -8.45
C ILE A 104 14.42 7.72 -9.02
N ARG A 105 14.35 7.98 -10.33
CA ARG A 105 15.21 8.90 -11.06
C ARG A 105 14.33 9.94 -11.75
N TRP A 106 14.80 11.17 -11.81
CA TRP A 106 14.17 12.29 -12.48
C TRP A 106 15.05 12.74 -13.66
#